data_AF-A0A1W9MFT7-F1
#
_entry.id   AF-A0A1W9MFT7-F1
#
_cell.length_a   1.000
_cell.length_b   1.000
_cell.length_c   1.000
_cell.angle_alpha   90.00
_cell.angle_beta   90.00
_cell.angle_gamma   90.00
#
_symmetry.space_group_name_H-M   'P 1'
#
loop_
_entity.id
_entity.type
_entity.pdbx_description
1 polymer ?
#
loop_
_entity_poly.entity_id
_entity_poly.type
_entity_poly.pdbx_seq_one_letter_code
_entity_poly.pdbx_strand_id
1 'polypeptide(L)'
;MHNVSFRIGWTALWLALSALAPALAAGASWDARPGQLGESVAAVAVTVSSPAAESPGTLELICYPSHNVGLYLELEINVAAALSDVDFNDYEGPDAPYNRERLARLTLDNDGRQTTITGTGAGWFTPVPGRFRLSLALDTLPGPERAQIHEALRHPLRALSLEMLRSADGAGAMALRTPGEDAGLLRAVSERCEKTFIPGKLLPRP
;
A
#
# COMPACT_ATOMS: atom_id res chain seq x y z
N MET A 1 10.73 -46.70 58.56
CA MET A 1 10.71 -47.08 57.14
C MET A 1 11.17 -45.86 56.36
N HIS A 2 12.37 -45.93 55.75
CA HIS A 2 13.04 -44.78 55.13
C HIS A 2 12.67 -44.70 53.65
N ASN A 3 12.07 -43.59 53.21
CA ASN A 3 11.87 -43.26 51.80
C ASN A 3 13.10 -42.52 51.29
N VAL A 4 13.82 -43.12 50.33
CA VAL A 4 14.97 -42.54 49.65
C VAL A 4 14.47 -41.89 48.35
N SER A 5 14.55 -40.56 48.26
CA SER A 5 14.28 -39.79 47.04
C SER A 5 15.51 -39.76 46.13
N PHE A 6 15.38 -40.27 44.90
CA PHE A 6 16.35 -40.05 43.82
C PHE A 6 15.94 -38.82 43.00
N ARG A 7 16.73 -37.75 43.09
CA ARG A 7 16.64 -36.59 42.18
C ARG A 7 17.73 -36.74 41.12
N ILE A 8 17.35 -37.14 39.91
CA ILE A 8 18.23 -37.13 38.73
C ILE A 8 18.16 -35.74 38.11
N GLY A 9 19.33 -35.10 38.00
CA GLY A 9 19.49 -33.72 37.55
C GLY A 9 19.17 -33.52 36.06
N TRP A 10 18.43 -32.45 35.78
CA TRP A 10 18.07 -31.95 34.44
C TRP A 10 18.76 -30.60 34.17
N THR A 11 20.08 -30.51 34.36
CA THR A 11 20.83 -29.23 34.29
C THR A 11 21.89 -29.19 33.19
N ALA A 12 21.64 -29.83 32.04
CA ALA A 12 22.61 -29.79 30.94
C ALA A 12 21.98 -29.91 29.55
N LEU A 13 20.96 -29.09 29.23
CA LEU A 13 20.50 -28.96 27.84
C LEU A 13 19.70 -27.66 27.59
N TRP A 14 20.23 -26.50 28.00
CA TRP A 14 19.55 -25.20 27.83
C TRP A 14 20.48 -24.07 27.37
N LEU A 15 21.58 -24.38 26.67
CA LEU A 15 22.57 -23.37 26.26
C LEU A 15 22.82 -23.27 24.74
N ALA A 16 22.00 -23.91 23.91
CA ALA A 16 22.22 -23.95 22.46
C ALA A 16 21.04 -23.40 21.61
N LEU A 17 20.20 -22.53 22.16
CA LEU A 17 19.00 -22.04 21.46
C LEU A 17 18.80 -20.51 21.51
N SER A 18 19.90 -19.75 21.45
CA SER A 18 19.82 -18.27 21.38
C SER A 18 20.46 -17.67 20.12
N ALA A 19 20.77 -18.49 19.11
CA ALA A 19 21.06 -17.99 17.76
C ALA A 19 19.75 -17.70 17.01
N LEU A 20 18.86 -16.93 17.63
CA LEU A 20 17.78 -16.23 16.94
C LEU A 20 18.45 -15.12 16.13
N ALA A 21 18.79 -15.44 14.89
CA ALA A 21 19.20 -14.44 13.93
C ALA A 21 18.12 -13.35 13.93
N PRO A 22 18.47 -12.06 14.13
CA PRO A 22 17.54 -11.01 13.77
C PRO A 22 17.26 -11.21 12.29
N ALA A 23 16.02 -11.57 11.96
CA ALA A 23 15.54 -11.42 10.61
C ALA A 23 15.73 -9.94 10.29
N LEU A 24 16.84 -9.63 9.61
CA LEU A 24 17.07 -8.34 9.01
C LEU A 24 15.80 -8.09 8.21
N ALA A 25 14.99 -7.13 8.69
CA ALA A 25 13.96 -6.54 7.87
C ALA A 25 14.71 -5.95 6.68
N ALA A 26 14.86 -6.74 5.61
CA ALA A 26 15.34 -6.25 4.34
C ALA A 26 14.44 -5.05 4.06
N GLY A 27 15.05 -3.85 4.03
CA GLY A 27 14.32 -2.62 3.74
C GLY A 27 13.54 -2.88 2.47
N ALA A 28 12.22 -2.73 2.54
CA ALA A 28 11.38 -2.98 1.39
C ALA A 28 11.78 -2.00 0.28
N SER A 29 12.47 -2.52 -0.73
CA SER A 29 12.92 -1.74 -1.89
C SER A 29 11.84 -1.70 -2.94
N TRP A 30 11.73 -0.58 -3.64
CA TRP A 30 10.82 -0.50 -4.78
C TRP A 30 11.42 -1.27 -5.96
N ASP A 31 10.58 -2.02 -6.67
CA ASP A 31 10.92 -2.70 -7.92
C ASP A 31 10.20 -2.01 -9.08
N ALA A 32 10.95 -1.60 -10.10
CA ALA A 32 10.38 -0.96 -11.29
C ALA A 32 10.33 -1.94 -12.45
N ARG A 33 9.14 -2.07 -13.05
CA ARG A 33 8.89 -3.03 -14.12
C ARG A 33 7.91 -2.49 -15.16
N PRO A 34 8.03 -2.90 -16.43
CA PRO A 34 6.97 -2.67 -17.41
C PRO A 34 5.73 -3.51 -17.04
N GLY A 35 4.55 -2.93 -17.19
CA GLY A 35 3.29 -3.65 -17.12
C GLY A 35 2.98 -4.42 -18.42
N GLN A 36 1.92 -5.23 -18.40
CA GLN A 36 1.56 -6.10 -19.52
C GLN A 36 1.04 -5.34 -20.75
N LEU A 37 0.48 -4.14 -20.55
CA LEU A 37 -0.11 -3.30 -21.59
C LEU A 37 0.71 -2.02 -21.81
N GLY A 38 2.00 -2.06 -21.47
CA GLY A 38 2.93 -0.95 -21.65
C GLY A 38 2.96 0.04 -20.49
N GLU A 39 2.29 -0.27 -19.38
CA GLU A 39 2.33 0.53 -18.16
C GLU A 39 3.76 0.68 -17.62
N SER A 40 3.97 1.73 -16.83
CA SER A 40 5.13 1.83 -15.94
C SER A 40 4.67 1.54 -14.53
N VAL A 41 5.28 0.55 -13.89
CA VAL A 41 4.93 0.14 -12.52
C VAL A 41 6.15 0.29 -11.64
N ALA A 42 5.97 0.89 -10.46
CA ALA A 42 6.88 0.75 -9.33
C ALA A 42 6.11 0.03 -8.22
N ALA A 43 6.62 -1.08 -7.72
CA ALA A 43 5.95 -1.93 -6.72
C ALA A 43 6.82 -2.12 -5.48
N VAL A 44 6.21 -2.23 -4.30
CA VAL A 44 6.92 -2.55 -3.06
C VAL A 44 6.07 -3.48 -2.20
N ALA A 45 6.72 -4.45 -1.56
CA ALA A 45 6.06 -5.31 -0.58
C ALA A 45 5.76 -4.50 0.70
N VAL A 46 4.55 -4.64 1.23
CA VAL A 46 4.08 -3.90 2.40
C VAL A 46 3.42 -4.83 3.40
N THR A 47 3.34 -4.37 4.65
CA THR A 47 2.43 -4.93 5.65
C THR A 47 1.27 -3.97 5.79
N VAL A 48 0.05 -4.49 5.59
CA VAL A 48 -1.20 -3.77 5.80
C VAL A 48 -1.71 -4.14 7.18
N SER A 49 -1.92 -3.16 8.03
CA SER A 49 -2.39 -3.36 9.40
C SER A 49 -3.79 -2.81 9.60
N SER A 50 -4.56 -3.48 10.44
CA SER A 50 -5.77 -3.00 11.09
C SER A 50 -5.56 -3.06 12.61
N PRO A 51 -6.47 -2.49 13.43
CA PRO A 51 -6.41 -2.67 14.88
C PRO A 51 -6.37 -4.14 15.35
N ALA A 52 -6.98 -5.06 14.60
CA ALA A 52 -7.06 -6.47 14.99
C ALA A 52 -5.92 -7.34 14.45
N ALA A 53 -5.35 -7.02 13.28
CA ALA A 53 -4.44 -7.92 12.58
C ALA A 53 -3.54 -7.23 11.55
N GLU A 54 -2.62 -8.01 10.99
CA GLU A 54 -1.77 -7.62 9.87
C GLU A 54 -1.92 -8.61 8.72
N SER A 55 -1.79 -8.13 7.48
CA SER A 55 -1.74 -8.93 6.26
C SER A 55 -0.60 -8.46 5.37
N PRO A 56 0.14 -9.37 4.71
CA PRO A 56 1.05 -8.97 3.65
C PRO A 56 0.26 -8.36 2.48
N GLY A 57 0.90 -7.44 1.77
CA GLY A 57 0.37 -6.81 0.57
C GLY A 57 1.44 -6.29 -0.36
N THR A 58 1.00 -5.69 -1.46
CA THR A 58 1.85 -5.02 -2.45
C THR A 58 1.25 -3.66 -2.76
N LEU A 59 2.06 -2.61 -2.64
CA LEU A 59 1.70 -1.27 -3.07
C LEU A 59 2.35 -0.99 -4.42
N GLU A 60 1.58 -0.50 -5.38
CA GLU A 60 2.03 -0.19 -6.74
C GLU A 60 1.69 1.25 -7.10
N LEU A 61 2.68 2.00 -7.60
CA LEU A 61 2.46 3.23 -8.34
C LEU A 61 2.44 2.87 -9.83
N ILE A 62 1.31 3.06 -10.48
CA ILE A 62 1.08 2.62 -11.86
C ILE A 62 0.77 3.83 -12.73
N CYS A 63 1.46 3.90 -13.86
CA CYS A 63 1.17 4.83 -14.92
C CYS A 63 0.53 4.11 -16.11
N TYR A 64 -0.75 4.38 -16.37
CA TYR A 64 -1.47 3.82 -17.52
C TYR A 64 -1.39 4.76 -18.73
N PRO A 65 -0.81 4.33 -19.87
CA PRO A 65 -0.60 5.20 -21.02
C PRO A 65 -1.77 5.23 -22.03
N SER A 66 -2.68 4.25 -22.01
CA SER A 66 -3.66 4.04 -23.10
C SER A 66 -5.11 3.84 -22.64
N HIS A 67 -5.34 3.22 -21.47
CA HIS A 67 -6.67 3.01 -20.89
C HIS A 67 -6.77 3.73 -19.55
N ASN A 68 -7.80 4.56 -19.36
CA ASN A 68 -7.97 5.39 -18.15
C ASN A 68 -6.69 6.17 -17.80
N VAL A 69 -6.11 6.82 -18.82
CA VAL A 69 -4.80 7.48 -18.78
C VAL A 69 -4.62 8.27 -17.48
N GLY A 70 -3.58 7.90 -16.73
CA GLY A 70 -3.23 8.59 -15.51
C GLY A 70 -2.37 7.78 -14.56
N LEU A 71 -2.08 8.42 -13.44
CA LEU A 71 -1.30 7.90 -12.32
C LEU A 71 -2.23 7.35 -11.23
N TYR A 72 -1.98 6.12 -10.82
CA TYR A 72 -2.77 5.38 -9.85
C TYR A 72 -1.86 4.83 -8.77
N LEU A 73 -2.37 4.81 -7.54
CA LEU A 73 -1.77 4.10 -6.42
C LEU A 73 -2.67 2.92 -6.08
N GLU A 74 -2.18 1.70 -6.29
CA GLU A 74 -2.94 0.49 -6.06
C GLU A 74 -2.35 -0.32 -4.90
N LEU A 75 -3.20 -0.83 -4.03
CA LEU A 75 -2.83 -1.72 -2.93
C LEU A 75 -3.50 -3.07 -3.12
N GLU A 76 -2.72 -4.14 -3.26
CA GLU A 76 -3.23 -5.51 -3.16
C GLU A 76 -2.97 -6.06 -1.76
N ILE A 77 -4.03 -6.46 -1.07
CA ILE A 77 -3.99 -7.18 0.21
C ILE A 77 -4.02 -8.67 -0.11
N ASN A 78 -2.97 -9.40 0.26
CA ASN A 78 -2.80 -10.79 -0.16
C ASN A 78 -3.70 -11.78 0.61
N VAL A 79 -4.12 -11.43 1.83
CA VAL A 79 -4.96 -12.26 2.70
C VAL A 79 -6.02 -11.37 3.37
N ALA A 80 -7.01 -10.91 2.61
CA ALA A 80 -8.03 -9.97 3.11
C ALA A 80 -8.77 -10.50 4.36
N ALA A 81 -9.04 -11.81 4.42
CA ALA A 81 -9.68 -12.46 5.56
C ALA A 81 -8.87 -12.38 6.87
N ALA A 82 -7.57 -12.07 6.82
CA ALA A 82 -6.77 -11.83 8.02
C ALA A 82 -7.19 -10.52 8.72
N LEU A 83 -7.70 -9.53 7.97
CA LEU A 83 -8.15 -8.24 8.49
C LEU A 83 -9.65 -8.30 8.85
N SER A 84 -10.01 -9.21 9.75
CA SER A 84 -11.42 -9.55 10.05
C SER A 84 -12.27 -8.40 10.62
N ASP A 85 -11.63 -7.32 11.07
CA ASP A 85 -12.28 -6.12 11.61
C ASP A 85 -12.51 -5.04 10.54
N VAL A 86 -12.09 -5.26 9.29
CA VAL A 86 -12.32 -4.37 8.15
C VAL A 86 -13.57 -4.82 7.41
N ASP A 87 -14.52 -3.90 7.22
CA ASP A 87 -15.66 -4.16 6.34
C ASP A 87 -15.29 -3.86 4.89
N PHE A 88 -14.96 -4.90 4.12
CA PHE A 88 -14.59 -4.74 2.71
C PHE A 88 -15.75 -4.22 1.84
N ASN A 89 -17.00 -4.30 2.29
CA ASN A 89 -18.14 -3.71 1.56
C ASN A 89 -18.08 -2.18 1.51
N ASP A 90 -17.36 -1.54 2.45
CA ASP A 90 -17.13 -0.09 2.40
C ASP A 90 -16.27 0.34 1.20
N TYR A 91 -15.55 -0.62 0.61
CA TYR A 91 -14.61 -0.40 -0.48
C TYR A 91 -14.97 -1.17 -1.76
N GLU A 92 -15.81 -2.21 -1.69
CA GLU A 92 -16.12 -3.10 -2.82
C GLU A 92 -17.32 -2.65 -3.65
N GLY A 93 -17.11 -2.52 -4.95
CA GLY A 93 -18.19 -2.33 -5.93
C GLY A 93 -18.52 -0.87 -6.23
N PRO A 94 -19.44 -0.62 -7.19
CA PRO A 94 -19.68 0.73 -7.73
C PRO A 94 -20.40 1.68 -6.75
N ASP A 95 -21.14 1.14 -5.79
CA ASP A 95 -21.91 1.92 -4.82
C ASP A 95 -21.22 2.04 -3.45
N ALA A 96 -20.01 1.48 -3.31
CA ALA A 96 -19.23 1.50 -2.09
C ALA A 96 -19.03 2.95 -1.59
N PRO A 97 -19.11 3.20 -0.27
CA PRO A 97 -18.73 4.46 0.35
C PRO A 97 -17.42 5.02 -0.18
N TYR A 98 -16.38 4.19 -0.38
CA TYR A 98 -15.07 4.63 -0.88
C TYR A 98 -15.09 5.38 -2.22
N ASN A 99 -16.10 5.13 -3.05
CA ASN A 99 -16.24 5.80 -4.36
C ASN A 99 -16.77 7.24 -4.22
N ARG A 100 -17.39 7.59 -3.08
CA ARG A 100 -18.11 8.86 -2.86
C ARG A 100 -17.59 9.64 -1.65
N GLU A 101 -17.12 8.93 -0.64
CA GLU A 101 -16.56 9.44 0.59
C GLU A 101 -15.05 9.34 0.48
N ARG A 102 -14.32 10.43 0.75
CA ARG A 102 -12.85 10.52 0.55
C ARG A 102 -12.10 9.69 1.60
N LEU A 103 -12.25 8.37 1.54
CA LEU A 103 -11.81 7.43 2.57
C LEU A 103 -10.33 7.03 2.44
N ALA A 104 -9.62 7.40 1.38
CA ALA A 104 -8.17 7.19 1.32
C ALA A 104 -7.44 8.45 1.75
N ARG A 105 -6.60 8.38 2.78
CA ARG A 105 -5.65 9.42 3.16
C ARG A 105 -4.26 8.98 2.75
N LEU A 106 -3.67 9.71 1.80
CA LEU A 106 -2.29 9.51 1.36
C LEU A 106 -1.41 10.61 1.96
N THR A 107 -0.34 10.21 2.63
CA THR A 107 0.70 11.13 3.11
C THR A 107 2.04 10.76 2.49
N LEU A 108 2.67 11.75 1.86
CA LEU A 108 4.00 11.69 1.28
C LEU A 108 4.94 12.53 2.14
N ASP A 109 6.05 11.95 2.59
CA ASP A 109 7.11 12.65 3.33
C ASP A 109 8.33 12.82 2.44
N ASN A 110 8.63 14.07 2.08
CA ASN A 110 9.83 14.46 1.33
C ASN A 110 10.77 15.25 2.25
N ASP A 111 11.75 14.56 2.84
CA ASP A 111 12.75 15.18 3.72
C ASP A 111 12.16 16.04 4.87
N GLY A 112 11.07 15.56 5.49
CA GLY A 112 10.39 16.25 6.60
C GLY A 112 9.29 17.22 6.15
N ARG A 113 9.14 17.46 4.85
CA ARG A 113 7.96 18.13 4.28
C ARG A 113 6.89 17.09 4.00
N GLN A 114 5.76 17.20 4.70
CA GLN A 114 4.62 16.31 4.50
C GLN A 114 3.58 16.92 3.55
N THR A 115 3.16 16.13 2.58
CA THR A 115 2.02 16.41 1.70
C THR A 115 0.94 15.38 2.02
N THR A 116 -0.24 15.83 2.46
CA THR A 116 -1.36 14.94 2.77
C THR A 116 -2.56 15.29 1.90
N ILE A 117 -3.14 14.29 1.26
CA ILE A 117 -4.40 14.39 0.53
C ILE A 117 -5.41 13.39 1.06
N THR A 118 -6.67 13.63 0.73
CA THR A 118 -7.71 12.60 0.84
C THR A 118 -8.31 12.33 -0.52
N GLY A 119 -8.74 11.11 -0.81
CA GLY A 119 -9.27 10.75 -2.12
C GLY A 119 -10.35 9.69 -2.04
N THR A 120 -11.16 9.64 -3.07
CA THR A 120 -12.04 8.50 -3.37
C THR A 120 -11.27 7.51 -4.25
N GLY A 121 -11.70 6.26 -4.28
CA GLY A 121 -11.08 5.26 -5.12
C GLY A 121 -12.08 4.19 -5.52
N ALA A 122 -11.58 2.99 -5.78
CA ALA A 122 -12.39 1.80 -6.01
C ALA A 122 -11.71 0.58 -5.38
N GLY A 123 -12.50 -0.40 -4.95
CA GLY A 123 -12.00 -1.68 -4.45
C GLY A 123 -12.74 -2.88 -5.05
N TRP A 124 -12.06 -4.02 -5.14
CA TRP A 124 -12.61 -5.27 -5.64
C TRP A 124 -11.80 -6.48 -5.18
N PHE A 125 -12.44 -7.63 -5.03
CA PHE A 125 -11.73 -8.90 -4.94
C PHE A 125 -11.12 -9.27 -6.29
N THR A 126 -9.85 -9.67 -6.31
CA THR A 126 -9.18 -10.08 -7.54
C THR A 126 -9.58 -11.51 -7.92
N PRO A 127 -9.28 -11.98 -9.15
CA PRO A 127 -9.49 -13.38 -9.51
C PRO A 127 -8.72 -14.39 -8.65
N VAL A 128 -7.68 -13.94 -7.91
CA VAL A 128 -6.95 -14.79 -6.97
C VAL A 128 -7.72 -14.82 -5.64
N PRO A 129 -8.17 -16.00 -5.18
CA PRO A 129 -8.97 -16.12 -3.97
C PRO A 129 -8.31 -15.49 -2.74
N GLY A 130 -9.10 -14.75 -1.96
CA GLY A 130 -8.66 -14.12 -0.72
C GLY A 130 -7.86 -12.82 -0.90
N ARG A 131 -7.67 -12.34 -2.14
CA ARG A 131 -6.98 -11.07 -2.41
C ARG A 131 -7.97 -9.95 -2.70
N PHE A 132 -7.73 -8.81 -2.06
CA PHE A 132 -8.51 -7.60 -2.27
C PHE A 132 -7.61 -6.52 -2.84
N ARG A 133 -8.07 -5.79 -3.86
CA ARG A 133 -7.34 -4.65 -4.44
C ARG A 133 -8.10 -3.36 -4.19
N LEU A 134 -7.37 -2.33 -3.78
CA LEU A 134 -7.79 -0.94 -3.70
C LEU A 134 -7.04 -0.14 -4.75
N SER A 135 -7.70 0.84 -5.37
CA SER A 135 -7.10 1.74 -6.35
C SER A 135 -7.49 3.18 -6.05
N LEU A 136 -6.48 4.05 -5.91
CA LEU A 136 -6.61 5.49 -5.73
C LEU A 136 -6.09 6.20 -6.99
N ALA A 137 -6.98 6.86 -7.73
CA ALA A 137 -6.64 7.56 -8.96
C ALA A 137 -6.12 8.97 -8.67
N LEU A 138 -4.79 9.14 -8.60
CA LEU A 138 -4.13 10.40 -8.23
C LEU A 138 -4.39 11.51 -9.26
N ASP A 139 -4.57 11.16 -10.53
CA ASP A 139 -4.85 12.14 -11.59
C ASP A 139 -6.30 12.66 -11.63
N THR A 140 -7.21 12.01 -10.90
CA THR A 140 -8.62 12.43 -10.79
C THR A 140 -8.87 13.39 -9.63
N LEU A 141 -7.86 13.63 -8.80
CA LEU A 141 -7.92 14.57 -7.68
C LEU A 141 -8.21 16.00 -8.16
N PRO A 142 -8.77 16.86 -7.29
CA PRO A 142 -8.90 18.29 -7.57
C PRO A 142 -7.57 18.91 -8.00
N GLY A 143 -7.61 19.86 -8.95
CA GLY A 143 -6.42 20.43 -9.58
C GLY A 143 -5.28 20.83 -8.63
N PRO A 144 -5.54 21.54 -7.51
CA PRO A 144 -4.52 21.87 -6.53
C PRO A 144 -3.88 20.66 -5.84
N GLU A 145 -4.67 19.66 -5.47
CA GLU A 145 -4.19 18.45 -4.78
C GLU A 145 -3.39 17.56 -5.74
N ARG A 146 -3.87 17.40 -6.97
CA ARG A 146 -3.12 16.73 -8.03
C ARG A 146 -1.76 17.38 -8.22
N ALA A 147 -1.70 18.71 -8.35
CA ALA A 147 -0.44 19.43 -8.50
C ALA A 147 0.51 19.20 -7.32
N GLN A 148 -0.01 19.16 -6.08
CA GLN A 148 0.79 18.88 -4.89
C GLN A 148 1.37 17.46 -4.90
N ILE A 149 0.60 16.45 -5.31
CA ILE A 149 1.08 15.07 -5.42
C ILE A 149 2.17 14.94 -6.47
N HIS A 150 1.94 15.47 -7.68
CA HIS A 150 2.96 15.44 -8.73
C HIS A 150 4.25 16.12 -8.29
N GLU A 151 4.14 17.26 -7.62
CA GLU A 151 5.32 17.95 -7.08
C GLU A 151 6.02 17.11 -6.01
N ALA A 152 5.29 16.53 -5.06
CA ALA A 152 5.84 15.66 -4.03
C ALA A 152 6.58 14.43 -4.61
N LEU A 153 6.04 13.83 -5.68
CA LEU A 153 6.65 12.68 -6.36
C LEU A 153 7.91 13.01 -7.18
N ARG A 154 8.19 14.30 -7.44
CA ARG A 154 9.43 14.74 -8.10
C ARG A 154 10.62 14.81 -7.14
N HIS A 155 10.35 14.88 -5.84
CA HIS A 155 11.37 14.95 -4.80
C HIS A 155 11.65 13.55 -4.22
N PRO A 156 12.83 13.35 -3.62
CA PRO A 156 13.09 12.16 -2.85
C PRO A 156 12.00 11.94 -1.77
N LEU A 157 11.33 10.79 -1.79
CA LEU A 157 10.41 10.36 -0.75
C LEU A 157 11.19 9.63 0.34
N ARG A 158 10.91 9.93 1.60
CA ARG A 158 11.41 9.19 2.76
C ARG A 158 10.40 8.17 3.27
N ALA A 159 9.13 8.48 3.12
CA ALA A 159 8.05 7.60 3.48
C ALA A 159 6.81 7.91 2.65
N LEU A 160 6.03 6.86 2.42
CA LEU A 160 4.66 6.94 1.95
C LEU A 160 3.80 6.20 2.96
N SER A 161 2.71 6.82 3.40
CA SER A 161 1.66 6.14 4.16
C SER A 161 0.32 6.28 3.48
N LEU A 162 -0.40 5.17 3.38
CA LEU A 162 -1.77 5.12 2.93
C LEU A 162 -2.62 4.62 4.09
N GLU A 163 -3.61 5.41 4.46
CA GLU A 163 -4.60 5.09 5.48
C GLU A 163 -5.98 5.04 4.82
N MET A 164 -6.67 3.92 4.99
CA MET A 164 -8.07 3.75 4.63
C MET A 164 -8.90 4.08 5.85
N LEU A 165 -9.56 5.23 5.79
CA LEU A 165 -10.48 5.73 6.78
C LEU A 165 -11.77 4.91 6.76
N ARG A 166 -12.49 4.97 7.88
CA ARG A 166 -13.82 4.38 8.04
C ARG A 166 -14.88 5.31 7.48
N SER A 167 -15.92 4.72 6.90
CA SER A 167 -17.20 5.41 6.76
C SER A 167 -17.78 5.70 8.15
N ALA A 168 -18.75 6.63 8.25
CA ALA A 168 -19.36 6.97 9.54
C ALA A 168 -19.98 5.76 10.27
N ASP A 169 -20.36 4.73 9.52
CA ASP A 169 -21.03 3.52 10.00
C ASP A 169 -20.13 2.26 9.98
N GLY A 170 -18.87 2.39 9.54
CA GLY A 170 -17.99 1.27 9.18
C GLY A 170 -17.01 0.78 10.27
N ALA A 171 -16.54 -0.45 10.09
CA ALA A 171 -15.52 -1.11 10.92
C ALA A 171 -14.12 -1.13 10.23
N GLY A 172 -13.07 -1.21 11.05
CA GLY A 172 -11.63 -1.22 10.69
C GLY A 172 -11.10 0.03 9.97
N ALA A 173 -10.00 0.64 10.43
CA ALA A 173 -9.18 1.47 9.53
C ALA A 173 -8.00 0.60 9.09
N MET A 174 -7.60 0.69 7.82
CA MET A 174 -6.38 0.02 7.35
C MET A 174 -5.27 1.04 7.21
N ALA A 175 -4.05 0.67 7.57
CA ALA A 175 -2.89 1.51 7.34
C ALA A 175 -1.74 0.70 6.78
N LEU A 176 -0.91 1.36 5.99
CA LEU A 176 0.41 0.87 5.62
C LEU A 176 1.39 2.02 5.64
N ARG A 177 2.66 1.67 5.81
CA ARG A 177 3.77 2.59 5.65
C ARG A 177 4.90 1.88 4.94
N THR A 178 5.48 2.55 3.95
CA THR A 178 6.68 2.07 3.26
C THR A 178 7.86 2.96 3.63
N PRO A 179 9.07 2.40 3.80
CA PRO A 179 10.27 3.21 3.70
C PRO A 179 10.36 3.79 2.28
N GLY A 180 10.95 4.97 2.15
CA GLY A 180 11.08 5.70 0.89
C GLY A 180 12.43 5.52 0.20
N GLU A 181 13.26 4.57 0.62
CA GLU A 181 14.69 4.51 0.25
C GLU A 181 15.00 4.40 -1.27
N ASP A 182 13.99 4.23 -2.14
CA ASP A 182 14.16 4.22 -3.62
C ASP A 182 13.33 5.30 -4.34
N ALA A 183 13.37 6.54 -3.86
CA ALA A 183 12.61 7.64 -4.45
C ALA A 183 12.88 7.91 -5.96
N GLY A 184 14.02 7.46 -6.50
CA GLY A 184 14.31 7.56 -7.92
C GLY A 184 13.31 6.79 -8.81
N LEU A 185 12.78 5.66 -8.34
CA LEU A 185 11.86 4.82 -9.11
C LEU A 185 10.45 5.42 -9.17
N LEU A 186 9.94 5.92 -8.05
CA LEU A 186 8.63 6.59 -8.00
C LEU A 186 8.61 7.83 -8.88
N ARG A 187 9.70 8.61 -8.83
CA ARG A 187 9.90 9.75 -9.72
C ARG A 187 9.89 9.34 -11.19
N ALA A 188 10.60 8.27 -11.56
CA ALA A 188 10.66 7.81 -12.95
C ALA A 188 9.27 7.39 -13.50
N VAL A 189 8.46 6.71 -12.69
CA VAL A 189 7.08 6.36 -13.04
C VAL A 189 6.20 7.61 -13.21
N SER A 190 6.28 8.55 -12.26
CA SER A 190 5.54 9.82 -12.31
C SER A 190 5.90 10.65 -13.55
N GLU A 191 7.19 10.84 -13.83
CA GLU A 191 7.67 11.60 -14.99
C GLU A 191 7.23 10.96 -16.32
N ARG A 192 7.16 9.63 -16.40
CA ARG A 192 6.64 8.96 -17.59
C ARG A 192 5.16 9.26 -17.80
N CYS A 193 4.40 9.36 -16.72
CA CYS A 193 3.00 9.75 -16.77
C CYS A 193 2.81 11.19 -17.24
N GLU A 194 3.59 12.13 -16.72
CA GLU A 194 3.55 13.53 -17.18
C GLU A 194 3.90 13.68 -18.67
N LYS A 195 4.85 12.89 -19.18
CA LYS A 195 5.22 12.91 -20.61
C LYS A 195 4.15 12.30 -21.51
N THR A 196 3.40 11.32 -21.00
CA THR A 196 2.34 10.64 -21.74
C THR A 196 1.05 11.46 -21.72
N PHE A 197 0.82 12.20 -20.63
CA PHE A 197 -0.31 13.09 -20.47
C PHE A 197 -0.06 14.40 -21.21
N ILE A 198 -0.55 14.53 -22.44
CA ILE A 198 -0.60 15.82 -23.15
C ILE A 198 -1.88 16.55 -22.68
N PRO A 199 -1.79 17.62 -21.87
CA PRO A 199 -2.96 18.33 -21.40
C PRO A 199 -3.76 18.84 -22.61
N GLY A 200 -5.04 18.47 -22.72
CA GLY A 200 -5.93 18.90 -23.81
C GLY A 200 -6.01 17.96 -25.02
N LYS A 201 -5.24 16.88 -25.07
CA LYS A 201 -5.52 15.72 -25.96
C LYS A 201 -6.12 14.58 -25.13
N LEU A 202 -7.27 14.82 -24.51
CA LEU A 202 -8.09 13.70 -24.08
C LEU A 202 -8.48 12.94 -25.34
N LEU A 203 -8.02 11.70 -25.47
CA LEU A 203 -8.61 10.79 -26.45
C LEU A 203 -10.13 10.79 -26.19
N PRO A 204 -10.96 10.89 -27.24
CA PRO A 204 -12.41 10.87 -27.06
C PRO A 204 -12.76 9.63 -26.22
N ARG A 205 -13.52 9.85 -25.14
CA ARG A 205 -14.06 8.74 -24.34
C ARG A 205 -14.90 7.88 -25.29
N PRO A 206 -14.69 6.55 -25.35
CA PRO A 206 -15.54 5.66 -26.11
C PRO A 206 -16.98 5.66 -25.58
#